data_AF-A0A9P3Q1N5-F1
#
_entry.id   AF-A0A9P3Q1N5-F1
#
_cell.length_a   1.000
_cell.length_b   1.000
_cell.length_c   1.000
_cell.angle_alpha   90.00
_cell.angle_beta   90.00
_cell.angle_gamma   90.00
#
_symmetry.space_group_name_H-M   'P 1'
#
loop_
_entity.id
_entity.type
_entity.pdbx_description
1 polymer ?
#
loop_
_entity_poly.entity_id
_entity_poly.type
_entity_poly.pdbx_seq_one_letter_code
_entity_poly.pdbx_strand_id
1 'polypeptide(L)'
;MHPQQPGYWPPPRRSSTDVGATVVLSIAQAVASAVAVVSAAALMLWLMMPICSDNCDSPQVDHFVHQTLTAAAVAGGGVVVALLLAGTGIAVAAARRSPMWIWPAAGLGIVLVTYGVSVGVWMAGLPAGR
;
A
#
# COMPACT_ATOMS: atom_id res chain seq x y z
N MET A 1 -9.44 -55.85 -1.31
CA MET A 1 -10.42 -55.12 -0.47
C MET A 1 -9.63 -54.39 0.62
N HIS A 2 -9.53 -53.06 0.55
CA HIS A 2 -8.91 -52.26 1.62
C HIS A 2 -9.98 -51.88 2.64
N PRO A 3 -9.75 -52.07 3.95
CA PRO A 3 -10.70 -51.66 4.97
C PRO A 3 -10.79 -50.13 5.01
N GLN A 4 -12.01 -49.59 4.88
CA GLN A 4 -12.26 -48.18 5.10
C GLN A 4 -12.17 -47.87 6.60
N GLN A 5 -11.27 -46.95 6.97
CA GLN A 5 -11.15 -46.51 8.36
C GLN A 5 -12.36 -45.62 8.73
N PRO A 6 -13.17 -46.00 9.74
CA PRO A 6 -14.26 -45.16 10.23
C PRO A 6 -13.68 -43.99 11.03
N GLY A 7 -13.94 -42.76 10.56
CA GLY A 7 -13.68 -41.54 11.34
C GLY A 7 -12.83 -40.46 10.67
N TYR A 8 -12.30 -40.66 9.46
CA TYR A 8 -11.62 -39.58 8.74
C TYR A 8 -12.65 -38.68 8.07
N TRP A 9 -13.10 -37.64 8.78
CA TRP A 9 -13.74 -36.50 8.14
C TRP A 9 -12.65 -35.72 7.40
N PRO A 10 -12.66 -35.64 6.05
CA PRO A 10 -11.73 -34.79 5.35
C PRO A 10 -11.90 -33.35 5.86
N PRO A 11 -10.81 -32.64 6.16
CA PRO A 11 -10.91 -31.24 6.55
C PRO A 11 -11.74 -30.49 5.49
N PRO A 12 -12.66 -29.59 5.89
CA PRO A 12 -13.45 -28.82 4.95
C PRO A 12 -12.54 -28.21 3.88
N ARG A 13 -12.78 -28.58 2.61
CA ARG A 13 -11.98 -28.04 1.49
C ARG A 13 -12.22 -26.54 1.41
N ARG A 14 -11.13 -25.77 1.45
CA ARG A 14 -11.19 -24.33 1.23
C ARG A 14 -11.65 -24.06 -0.20
N SER A 15 -12.51 -23.08 -0.39
CA SER A 15 -12.95 -22.66 -1.72
C SER A 15 -11.75 -22.17 -2.53
N SER A 16 -11.52 -22.75 -3.71
CA SER A 16 -10.48 -22.28 -4.65
C SER A 16 -10.66 -20.81 -5.03
N THR A 17 -11.90 -20.31 -4.98
CA THR A 17 -12.24 -18.92 -5.24
C THR A 17 -11.72 -17.97 -4.17
N ASP A 18 -11.75 -18.37 -2.89
CA ASP A 18 -11.22 -17.56 -1.76
C ASP A 18 -9.68 -17.44 -1.85
N VAL A 19 -9.01 -18.54 -2.23
CA VAL A 19 -7.56 -18.56 -2.46
C VAL A 19 -7.20 -17.68 -3.66
N GLY A 20 -7.91 -17.83 -4.78
CA GLY A 20 -7.69 -17.01 -5.98
C GLY A 20 -7.87 -15.52 -5.72
N ALA A 21 -8.95 -15.13 -5.05
CA ALA A 21 -9.21 -13.74 -4.67
C ALA A 21 -8.10 -13.18 -3.77
N THR A 22 -7.64 -13.96 -2.78
CA THR A 22 -6.56 -13.53 -1.88
C THR A 22 -5.25 -13.30 -2.63
N VAL A 23 -4.91 -14.17 -3.59
CA VAL A 23 -3.71 -14.02 -4.42
C VAL A 23 -3.81 -12.77 -5.30
N VAL A 24 -4.92 -12.59 -6.01
CA VAL A 24 -5.14 -11.42 -6.87
C VAL A 24 -5.08 -10.12 -6.07
N LEU A 25 -5.74 -10.06 -4.92
CA LEU A 25 -5.72 -8.88 -4.04
C LEU A 25 -4.32 -8.62 -3.47
N SER A 26 -3.57 -9.66 -3.13
CA SER A 26 -2.19 -9.51 -2.64
C SER A 26 -1.25 -9.00 -3.73
N ILE A 27 -1.41 -9.47 -4.97
CA ILE A 27 -0.65 -8.96 -6.13
C ILE A 27 -1.02 -7.50 -6.38
N ALA A 28 -2.31 -7.17 -6.43
CA ALA A 28 -2.77 -5.79 -6.61
C ALA A 28 -2.22 -4.86 -5.51
N GLN A 29 -2.21 -5.33 -4.27
CA GLN A 29 -1.65 -4.61 -3.13
C GLN A 29 -0.14 -4.38 -3.27
N ALA A 30 0.61 -5.40 -3.70
CA ALA A 30 2.04 -5.29 -3.93
C ALA A 30 2.35 -4.30 -5.06
N VAL A 31 1.60 -4.36 -6.16
CA VAL A 31 1.74 -3.42 -7.28
C VAL A 31 1.42 -2.00 -6.84
N ALA A 32 0.31 -1.78 -6.13
CA ALA A 32 -0.08 -0.46 -5.63
C ALA A 32 0.98 0.12 -4.67
N SER A 33 1.51 -0.73 -3.78
CA SER A 33 2.59 -0.34 -2.87
C SER A 33 3.88 0.02 -3.62
N ALA A 34 4.25 -0.76 -4.64
CA ALA A 34 5.41 -0.47 -5.48
C ALA A 34 5.25 0.85 -6.23
N VAL A 35 4.07 1.11 -6.81
CA VAL A 35 3.77 2.38 -7.49
C VAL A 35 3.86 3.56 -6.52
N ALA A 36 3.31 3.43 -5.30
CA ALA A 36 3.39 4.46 -4.27
C ALA A 36 4.86 4.76 -3.88
N VAL A 37 5.69 3.73 -3.71
CA VAL A 37 7.10 3.90 -3.37
C VAL A 37 7.91 4.51 -4.53
N VAL A 38 7.73 4.02 -5.75
CA VAL A 38 8.44 4.52 -6.94
C VAL A 38 8.08 5.98 -7.21
N SER A 39 6.80 6.34 -7.10
CA SER A 39 6.35 7.73 -7.28
C SER A 39 6.91 8.66 -6.19
N ALA A 40 6.89 8.25 -4.91
CA ALA A 40 7.51 9.02 -3.84
C ALA A 40 9.02 9.22 -4.06
N ALA A 41 9.73 8.17 -4.48
CA ALA A 41 11.16 8.25 -4.81
C ALA A 41 11.43 9.17 -6.00
N ALA A 42 10.64 9.07 -7.08
CA ALA A 42 10.77 9.93 -8.25
C ALA A 42 10.56 11.42 -7.90
N LEU A 43 9.58 11.73 -7.05
CA LEU A 43 9.32 13.10 -6.59
C LEU A 43 10.47 13.66 -5.74
N MET A 44 11.06 12.84 -4.87
CA MET A 44 12.24 13.23 -4.09
C MET A 44 13.46 13.48 -4.98
N LEU A 45 13.67 12.67 -6.01
CA LEU A 45 14.72 12.90 -7.00
C LEU A 45 14.47 14.17 -7.82
N TRP A 46 13.20 14.49 -8.11
CA TRP A 46 12.82 15.70 -8.82
C TRP A 46 13.13 16.98 -8.03
N LEU A 47 12.92 16.95 -6.71
CA LEU A 47 13.33 18.04 -5.80
C LEU A 47 14.84 18.31 -5.81
N MET A 48 15.66 17.28 -6.05
CA MET A 48 17.11 17.42 -6.12
C MET A 48 17.64 17.99 -7.44
N MET A 49 16.80 18.11 -8.49
CA MET A 49 17.32 18.35 -9.86
C MET A 49 17.53 19.82 -10.26
N PRO A 50 16.72 20.83 -9.85
CA PRO A 50 17.04 22.23 -10.21
C PRO A 50 16.80 23.32 -9.16
N ILE A 51 16.14 23.05 -8.01
CA ILE A 51 15.75 24.10 -7.04
C ILE A 51 16.96 24.69 -6.29
N CYS A 52 18.06 23.94 -6.17
CA CYS A 52 19.21 24.35 -5.37
C CYS A 52 20.23 25.26 -6.06
N SER A 53 20.02 25.66 -7.32
CA SER A 53 21.01 26.48 -8.04
C SER A 53 20.74 28.00 -7.97
N ASP A 54 19.50 28.46 -7.81
CA ASP A 54 19.23 29.92 -7.89
C ASP A 54 18.15 30.48 -6.94
N ASN A 55 17.34 29.66 -6.25
CA ASN A 55 16.19 30.18 -5.45
C ASN A 55 15.94 29.45 -4.11
N CYS A 56 17.00 28.88 -3.52
CA CYS A 56 16.92 28.08 -2.29
C CYS A 56 16.34 28.80 -1.06
N ASP A 57 16.37 30.13 -1.03
CA ASP A 57 15.91 30.94 0.11
C ASP A 57 14.50 31.52 -0.09
N SER A 58 13.77 31.10 -1.13
CA SER A 58 12.40 31.57 -1.35
C SER A 58 11.41 30.82 -0.43
N PRO A 59 10.48 31.53 0.23
CA PRO A 59 9.47 30.89 1.10
C PRO A 59 8.56 29.91 0.35
N GLN A 60 8.52 30.02 -0.98
CA GLN A 60 7.77 29.15 -1.87
C GLN A 60 8.44 27.77 -2.03
N VAL A 61 9.78 27.72 -1.97
CA VAL A 61 10.55 26.46 -1.99
C VAL A 61 10.44 25.72 -0.66
N ASP A 62 10.52 26.42 0.47
CA ASP A 62 10.39 25.81 1.80
C ASP A 62 9.00 25.16 1.97
N HIS A 63 7.94 25.86 1.56
CA HIS A 63 6.58 25.32 1.61
C HIS A 63 6.42 24.04 0.76
N PHE A 64 6.99 24.03 -0.45
CA PHE A 64 6.94 22.86 -1.35
C PHE A 64 7.73 21.67 -0.80
N VAL A 65 8.91 21.90 -0.24
CA VAL A 65 9.74 20.86 0.39
C VAL A 65 9.01 20.27 1.59
N HIS A 66 8.42 21.11 2.45
CA HIS A 66 7.68 20.65 3.61
C HIS A 66 6.49 19.77 3.21
N GLN A 67 5.71 20.22 2.22
CA GLN A 67 4.56 19.45 1.73
C GLN A 67 4.97 18.13 1.07
N THR A 68 6.07 18.12 0.31
CA THR A 68 6.57 16.89 -0.34
C THR A 68 7.10 15.89 0.67
N LEU A 69 7.78 16.33 1.74
CA LEU A 69 8.20 15.47 2.85
C LEU A 69 6.99 14.89 3.59
N THR A 70 5.97 15.69 3.89
CA THR A 70 4.73 15.17 4.50
C THR A 70 4.02 14.18 3.58
N ALA A 71 3.94 14.44 2.27
CA ALA A 71 3.34 13.51 1.32
C ALA A 71 4.11 12.18 1.27
N ALA A 72 5.45 12.22 1.26
CA ALA A 72 6.28 11.02 1.31
C ALA A 72 6.11 10.25 2.62
N ALA A 73 6.03 10.94 3.76
CA ALA A 73 5.80 10.33 5.06
C ALA A 73 4.42 9.65 5.15
N VAL A 74 3.37 10.28 4.63
CA VAL A 74 2.01 9.73 4.60
C VAL A 74 1.93 8.51 3.68
N ALA A 75 2.52 8.58 2.48
CA ALA A 75 2.58 7.45 1.55
C ALA A 75 3.36 6.27 2.15
N GLY A 76 4.57 6.53 2.66
CA GLY A 76 5.44 5.51 3.24
C GLY A 76 4.84 4.86 4.48
N GLY A 77 4.32 5.66 5.42
CA GLY A 77 3.65 5.17 6.61
C GLY A 77 2.41 4.34 6.28
N GLY A 78 1.60 4.82 5.33
CA GLY A 78 0.41 4.10 4.84
C GLY A 78 0.74 2.74 4.26
N VAL A 79 1.77 2.64 3.41
CA VAL A 79 2.22 1.37 2.82
C VAL A 79 2.69 0.39 3.89
N VAL A 80 3.49 0.82 4.87
CA VAL A 80 3.97 -0.04 5.96
C VAL A 80 2.80 -0.60 6.77
N VAL A 81 1.87 0.26 7.19
CA VAL A 81 0.68 -0.16 7.95
C VAL A 81 -0.16 -1.14 7.13
N ALA A 82 -0.34 -0.87 5.83
CA ALA A 82 -1.14 -1.71 4.96
C ALA A 82 -0.52 -3.09 4.73
N LEU A 83 0.80 -3.18 4.58
CA LEU A 83 1.52 -4.45 4.46
C LEU A 83 1.46 -5.27 5.74
N LEU A 84 1.62 -4.62 6.90
CA LEU A 84 1.49 -5.28 8.20
C LEU A 84 0.07 -5.81 8.41
N LEU A 85 -0.95 -5.01 8.12
CA LEU A 85 -2.35 -5.39 8.27
C LEU A 85 -2.74 -6.53 7.32
N ALA A 86 -2.31 -6.47 6.06
CA ALA A 86 -2.54 -7.54 5.09
C ALA A 86 -1.83 -8.83 5.50
N GLY A 87 -0.54 -8.77 5.86
CA GLY A 87 0.25 -9.95 6.23
C GLY A 87 -0.24 -10.63 7.51
N THR A 88 -0.41 -9.85 8.58
CA THR A 88 -0.91 -10.37 9.87
C THR A 88 -2.35 -10.88 9.74
N GLY A 89 -3.19 -10.16 8.99
CA GLY A 89 -4.57 -10.53 8.71
C GLY A 89 -4.70 -11.85 7.96
N ILE A 90 -3.87 -12.06 6.92
CA ILE A 90 -3.82 -13.34 6.18
C ILE A 90 -3.40 -14.48 7.11
N ALA A 91 -2.37 -14.28 7.96
CA ALA A 91 -1.91 -15.30 8.90
C ALA A 91 -2.99 -15.68 9.93
N VAL A 92 -3.69 -14.69 10.50
CA VAL A 92 -4.79 -14.91 11.44
C VAL A 92 -5.97 -15.57 10.75
N ALA A 93 -6.34 -15.15 9.54
CA ALA A 93 -7.41 -15.77 8.76
C ALA A 93 -7.07 -17.20 8.32
N ALA A 94 -5.79 -17.49 8.08
CA ALA A 94 -5.29 -18.86 7.86
C ALA A 94 -5.51 -19.73 9.09
N ALA A 95 -5.13 -19.25 10.27
CA ALA A 95 -5.29 -19.98 11.52
C ALA A 95 -6.78 -20.19 11.88
N ARG A 96 -7.63 -19.18 11.63
CA ARG A 96 -9.05 -19.18 12.03
C ARG A 96 -10.01 -19.74 10.97
N ARG A 97 -9.54 -20.15 9.80
CA ARG A 97 -10.38 -20.54 8.63
C ARG A 97 -11.44 -19.49 8.26
N SER A 98 -11.11 -18.22 8.48
CA SER A 98 -11.92 -17.07 8.06
C SER A 98 -11.72 -16.81 6.56
N PRO A 99 -12.67 -16.12 5.88
CA PRO A 99 -12.42 -15.54 4.56
C PRO A 99 -11.12 -14.72 4.60
N MET A 100 -10.16 -15.11 3.75
CA MET A 100 -8.81 -14.52 3.73
C MET A 100 -8.76 -13.20 2.99
N TRP A 101 -9.62 -13.02 2.01
CA TRP A 101 -9.60 -11.90 1.08
C TRP A 101 -9.89 -10.52 1.72
N ILE A 102 -10.54 -10.50 2.89
CA ILE A 102 -10.92 -9.25 3.58
C ILE A 102 -9.68 -8.45 3.99
N TRP A 103 -8.63 -9.12 4.45
CA TRP A 103 -7.40 -8.48 4.93
C TRP A 103 -6.57 -7.81 3.83
N PRO A 104 -6.27 -8.45 2.69
CA PRO A 104 -5.60 -7.78 1.58
C PRO A 104 -6.50 -6.72 0.93
N ALA A 105 -7.83 -6.88 0.91
CA ALA A 105 -8.73 -5.82 0.46
C ALA A 105 -8.67 -4.57 1.35
N ALA A 106 -8.64 -4.75 2.68
CA ALA A 106 -8.47 -3.66 3.63
C ALA A 106 -7.10 -2.99 3.47
N GLY A 107 -6.03 -3.78 3.33
CA GLY A 107 -4.69 -3.25 3.02
C GLY A 107 -4.66 -2.43 1.73
N LEU A 108 -5.32 -2.91 0.67
CA LEU A 108 -5.44 -2.19 -0.61
C LEU A 108 -6.18 -0.87 -0.45
N GLY A 109 -7.28 -0.86 0.31
CA GLY A 109 -7.99 0.37 0.64
C GLY A 109 -7.10 1.39 1.33
N ILE A 110 -6.29 0.97 2.31
CA ILE A 110 -5.37 1.86 3.03
C ILE A 110 -4.34 2.46 2.05
N VAL A 111 -3.72 1.66 1.20
CA VAL A 111 -2.72 2.14 0.22
C VAL A 111 -3.35 3.16 -0.74
N LEU A 112 -4.55 2.89 -1.25
CA LEU A 112 -5.24 3.80 -2.16
C LEU A 112 -5.59 5.14 -1.48
N VAL A 113 -6.08 5.09 -0.24
CA VAL A 113 -6.42 6.30 0.52
C VAL A 113 -5.17 7.10 0.84
N THR A 114 -4.12 6.48 1.36
CA THR A 114 -2.88 7.19 1.73
C THR A 114 -2.19 7.75 0.49
N TYR A 115 -2.20 7.01 -0.62
CA TYR A 115 -1.70 7.49 -1.89
C TYR A 115 -2.49 8.70 -2.39
N GLY A 116 -3.83 8.64 -2.38
CA GLY A 116 -4.68 9.76 -2.80
C GLY A 116 -4.46 11.02 -1.96
N VAL A 117 -4.35 10.87 -0.63
CA VAL A 117 -4.01 11.99 0.27
C VAL A 117 -2.63 12.57 -0.06
N SER A 118 -1.65 11.71 -0.29
CA SER A 118 -0.27 12.13 -0.60
C SER A 118 -0.21 12.92 -1.92
N VAL A 119 -0.93 12.45 -2.96
CA VAL A 119 -1.06 13.18 -4.23
C VAL A 119 -1.76 14.52 -4.02
N GLY A 120 -2.82 14.57 -3.20
CA GLY A 120 -3.54 15.81 -2.88
C GLY A 120 -2.65 16.84 -2.18
N VAL A 121 -1.89 16.41 -1.16
CA VAL A 121 -0.91 17.26 -0.46
C VAL A 121 0.16 17.75 -1.42
N TRP A 122 0.69 16.89 -2.29
CA TRP A 122 1.67 17.30 -3.28
C TRP A 122 1.14 18.34 -4.27
N MET A 123 -0.07 18.13 -4.80
CA MET A 123 -0.72 19.08 -5.71
C MET A 123 -0.96 20.45 -5.05
N ALA A 124 -1.24 20.48 -3.75
CA ALA A 124 -1.39 21.72 -2.99
C ALA A 124 -0.08 22.49 -2.81
N GLY A 125 1.06 21.82 -2.94
CA GLY A 125 2.39 22.41 -2.78
C GLY A 125 2.96 22.96 -4.08
N LEU A 126 2.43 22.56 -5.23
CA LEU A 126 2.90 23.04 -6.52
C LEU A 126 2.71 24.56 -6.62
N PRO A 127 3.75 25.34 -7.00
CA PRO A 127 3.59 26.75 -7.25
C PRO A 127 2.57 26.92 -8.39
N ALA A 128 1.40 27.46 -8.08
CA ALA A 128 0.42 27.84 -9.08
C ALA A 128 1.09 28.89 -9.97
N GLY A 129 1.47 28.49 -11.19
CA GLY A 129 2.09 29.38 -12.16
C GLY A 129 1.26 30.67 -12.30
N ARG A 130 1.84 31.77 -11.84
CA ARG A 130 1.49 33.14 -12.21
C ARG A 130 2.77 33.84 -12.59
#